data_AF-A0A7R6ULH0-F1
#
_entry.id   AF-A0A7R6ULH0-F1
#
_cell.length_a   1.000
_cell.length_b   1.000
_cell.length_c   1.000
_cell.angle_alpha   90.00
_cell.angle_beta   90.00
_cell.angle_gamma   90.00
#
_symmetry.space_group_name_H-M   'P 1'
#
loop_
_entity.id
_entity.type
_entity.pdbx_description
1 polymer ?
#
loop_
_entity_poly.entity_id
_entity_poly.type
_entity_poly.pdbx_seq_one_letter_code
_entity_poly.pdbx_strand_id
1 'polypeptide(L)'
;MSKVYDWFEERLEIQAIADDITSKYVPPHVNIFYCLGGITFTCFLVQVATGFAMTFYYRPTVAEAFASVQYIMTDVNFGWLIRSIHRWSASMMVLMMILHVFRVYLTGGFKRPRETTWVSGVLMAVCTVSFGVTGYSLPFDQVGYWAVKIVTGVPEAIPGIGSFIVELLRGGVGVGQGTLTRFYSLHTFVLPLLTSVFMLAHFLMIRKQGISGPL
;
A
#
# COMPACT_ATOMS: atom_id res chain seq x y z
N MET A 1 -40.66 -11.12 0.58
CA MET A 1 -39.51 -10.24 0.90
C MET A 1 -40.03 -8.81 1.01
N SER A 2 -39.25 -7.82 1.45
CA SER A 2 -39.76 -6.45 1.58
C SER A 2 -39.87 -5.79 0.20
N LYS A 3 -40.85 -4.89 0.01
CA LYS A 3 -41.00 -4.11 -1.25
C LYS A 3 -39.73 -3.34 -1.64
N VAL A 4 -38.89 -3.00 -0.65
CA VAL A 4 -37.60 -2.32 -0.88
C VAL A 4 -36.59 -3.29 -1.50
N TYR A 5 -36.55 -4.54 -1.03
CA TYR A 5 -35.68 -5.56 -1.59
C TYR A 5 -36.03 -5.86 -3.05
N ASP A 6 -37.33 -6.08 -3.34
CA ASP A 6 -37.79 -6.40 -4.70
C ASP A 6 -37.46 -5.28 -5.70
N TRP A 7 -37.51 -4.01 -5.26
CA TRP A 7 -37.15 -2.86 -6.08
C TRP A 7 -35.66 -2.83 -6.47
N PHE A 8 -34.77 -3.21 -5.54
CA PHE A 8 -33.33 -3.31 -5.80
C PHE A 8 -32.99 -4.53 -6.64
N GLU A 9 -33.66 -5.66 -6.39
CA GLU A 9 -33.46 -6.88 -7.16
C GLU A 9 -33.78 -6.68 -8.64
N GLU A 10 -34.92 -6.06 -8.96
CA GLU A 10 -35.33 -5.77 -10.35
C GLU A 10 -34.31 -4.89 -11.12
N ARG A 11 -33.51 -4.08 -10.41
CA ARG A 11 -32.62 -3.08 -11.03
C ARG A 11 -31.15 -3.47 -11.03
N LEU A 12 -30.71 -4.18 -10.00
CA LEU A 12 -29.29 -4.44 -9.73
C LEU A 12 -28.95 -5.93 -9.67
N GLU A 13 -29.93 -6.83 -9.77
CA GLU A 13 -29.71 -8.29 -9.74
C GLU A 13 -28.89 -8.73 -8.51
N ILE A 14 -29.27 -8.23 -7.32
CA ILE A 14 -28.51 -8.46 -6.07
C ILE A 14 -28.51 -9.93 -5.64
N GLN A 15 -29.51 -10.72 -6.05
CA GLN A 15 -29.56 -12.15 -5.80
C GLN A 15 -28.42 -12.90 -6.50
N ALA A 16 -28.04 -12.50 -7.72
CA ALA A 16 -26.92 -13.12 -8.44
C ALA A 16 -25.59 -12.93 -7.68
N ILE A 17 -25.41 -11.78 -7.03
CA ILE A 17 -24.26 -11.50 -6.17
C ILE A 17 -24.30 -12.39 -4.92
N ALA A 18 -25.47 -12.54 -4.29
CA ALA A 18 -25.63 -13.40 -3.12
C ALA A 18 -25.29 -14.85 -3.46
N ASP A 19 -25.82 -15.38 -4.57
CA ASP A 19 -25.58 -16.75 -5.02
C ASP A 19 -24.10 -17.01 -5.35
N ASP A 20 -23.41 -16.08 -6.01
CA ASP A 20 -21.96 -16.20 -6.26
C ASP A 20 -21.14 -16.15 -4.96
N ILE A 21 -21.57 -15.39 -3.94
CA ILE A 21 -20.89 -15.37 -2.63
C ILE A 21 -21.12 -16.68 -1.88
N THR A 22 -22.36 -17.17 -1.79
CA THR A 22 -22.71 -18.35 -0.99
C THR A 22 -22.24 -19.67 -1.62
N SER A 23 -21.98 -19.68 -2.93
CA SER A 23 -21.48 -20.86 -3.64
C SER A 23 -19.98 -21.14 -3.46
N LYS A 24 -19.22 -20.26 -2.78
CA LYS A 24 -17.78 -20.46 -2.56
C LYS A 24 -17.52 -21.32 -1.32
N TYR A 25 -16.59 -22.27 -1.46
CA TYR A 25 -16.15 -23.13 -0.37
C TYR A 25 -14.65 -22.95 -0.11
N VAL A 26 -14.23 -23.21 1.13
CA VAL A 26 -12.82 -23.20 1.55
C VAL A 26 -12.29 -24.64 1.56
N PRO A 27 -11.26 -24.98 0.76
CA PRO A 27 -10.68 -26.31 0.76
C PRO A 27 -10.06 -26.71 2.12
N PRO A 28 -10.06 -28.01 2.50
CA PRO A 28 -9.55 -28.44 3.82
C PRO A 28 -8.07 -28.19 4.08
N HIS A 29 -7.24 -28.06 3.04
CA HIS A 29 -5.80 -27.79 3.17
C HIS A 29 -5.48 -26.31 3.47
N VAL A 30 -6.49 -25.42 3.43
CA VAL A 30 -6.33 -24.02 3.78
C VAL A 30 -6.18 -23.88 5.29
N ASN A 31 -4.95 -23.54 5.71
CA ASN A 31 -4.61 -23.29 7.11
C ASN A 31 -4.45 -21.79 7.42
N ILE A 32 -4.10 -21.47 8.66
CA ILE A 32 -3.97 -20.08 9.15
C ILE A 32 -3.02 -19.20 8.31
N PHE A 33 -2.00 -19.77 7.66
CA PHE A 33 -1.05 -19.00 6.85
C PHE A 33 -1.65 -18.47 5.54
N TYR A 34 -2.80 -19.00 5.11
CA TYR A 34 -3.52 -18.43 3.97
C TYR A 34 -4.11 -17.05 4.28
N CYS A 35 -4.31 -16.71 5.55
CA CYS A 35 -4.81 -15.41 5.99
C CYS A 35 -3.79 -14.27 5.83
N LEU A 36 -2.49 -14.56 5.69
CA LEU A 36 -1.42 -13.54 5.67
C LEU A 36 -1.63 -12.45 4.62
N GLY A 37 -2.08 -12.81 3.40
CA GLY A 37 -2.39 -11.83 2.36
C GLY A 37 -3.58 -10.92 2.73
N GLY A 38 -4.60 -11.48 3.38
CA GLY A 38 -5.73 -10.72 3.91
C GLY A 38 -5.33 -9.78 5.04
N ILE A 39 -4.42 -10.21 5.93
CA ILE A 39 -3.90 -9.35 7.01
C ILE A 39 -3.12 -8.17 6.40
N THR A 40 -2.30 -8.40 5.37
CA THR A 40 -1.61 -7.31 4.64
C THR A 40 -2.61 -6.30 4.07
N PHE A 41 -3.73 -6.76 3.49
CA PHE A 41 -4.78 -5.87 3.00
C PHE A 41 -5.43 -5.07 4.13
N THR A 42 -5.71 -5.68 5.28
CA THR A 42 -6.23 -4.95 6.45
C THR A 42 -5.24 -3.87 6.92
N CYS A 43 -3.94 -4.16 6.94
CA CYS A 43 -2.94 -3.13 7.24
C CYS A 43 -2.98 -1.98 6.23
N PHE A 44 -3.13 -2.26 4.94
CA PHE A 44 -3.31 -1.23 3.91
C PHE A 44 -4.55 -0.35 4.17
N LEU A 45 -5.69 -0.95 4.54
CA LEU A 45 -6.89 -0.17 4.89
C LEU A 45 -6.64 0.75 6.09
N VAL A 46 -5.89 0.28 7.09
CA VAL A 46 -5.46 1.12 8.23
C VAL A 46 -4.57 2.27 7.75
N GLN A 47 -3.64 2.03 6.81
CA GLN A 47 -2.81 3.08 6.22
C GLN A 47 -3.64 4.14 5.51
N VAL A 48 -4.63 3.73 4.70
CA VAL A 48 -5.52 4.67 4.00
C VAL A 48 -6.29 5.52 4.99
N ALA A 49 -6.91 4.90 6.01
CA ALA A 49 -7.71 5.62 7.00
C ALA A 49 -6.86 6.62 7.83
N THR A 50 -5.75 6.15 8.39
CA THR A 50 -4.89 6.98 9.24
C THR A 50 -4.08 8.01 8.44
N GLY A 51 -3.62 7.65 7.25
CA GLY A 51 -2.90 8.55 6.34
C GLY A 51 -3.80 9.69 5.88
N PHE A 52 -5.03 9.37 5.45
CA PHE A 52 -6.04 10.37 5.11
C PHE A 52 -6.35 11.30 6.29
N ALA A 53 -6.49 10.79 7.51
CA ALA A 53 -6.71 11.63 8.68
C ALA A 53 -5.56 12.65 8.90
N MET A 54 -4.31 12.26 8.64
CA MET A 54 -3.16 13.16 8.79
C MET A 54 -3.06 14.23 7.70
N THR A 55 -3.65 14.04 6.51
CA THR A 55 -3.61 15.06 5.45
C THR A 55 -4.38 16.33 5.81
N PHE A 56 -5.29 16.28 6.78
CA PHE A 56 -6.00 17.46 7.30
C PHE A 56 -5.09 18.42 8.08
N TYR A 57 -3.95 17.94 8.58
CA TYR A 57 -3.07 18.70 9.47
C TYR A 57 -1.65 18.86 8.94
N TYR A 58 -1.14 17.87 8.19
CA TYR A 58 0.22 17.87 7.68
C TYR A 58 0.41 18.94 6.59
N ARG A 59 1.53 19.67 6.65
CA ARG A 59 1.88 20.73 5.69
C ARG A 59 3.17 20.36 4.93
N PRO A 60 3.12 20.10 3.60
CA PRO A 60 4.27 19.65 2.82
C PRO A 60 5.24 20.78 2.43
N THR A 61 5.64 21.62 3.39
CA THR A 61 6.66 22.67 3.20
C THR A 61 7.86 22.38 4.11
N VAL A 62 9.09 22.62 3.65
CA VAL A 62 10.30 22.35 4.45
C VAL A 62 10.32 23.16 5.75
N ALA A 63 9.66 24.32 5.77
CA ALA A 63 9.53 25.17 6.94
C ALA A 63 8.51 24.62 7.97
N GLU A 64 7.44 23.96 7.51
CA GLU A 64 6.33 23.57 8.39
C GLU A 64 6.18 22.05 8.58
N ALA A 65 6.83 21.21 7.78
CA ALA A 65 6.63 19.76 7.80
C ALA A 65 6.85 19.17 9.19
N PHE A 66 8.00 19.44 9.81
CA PHE A 66 8.31 18.95 11.15
C PHE A 66 7.37 19.55 12.21
N ALA A 67 7.12 20.86 12.15
CA ALA A 67 6.22 21.54 13.09
C ALA A 67 4.78 21.02 13.00
N SER A 68 4.28 20.73 11.80
CA SER A 68 2.95 20.14 11.59
C SER A 68 2.86 18.71 12.13
N VAL A 69 3.94 17.93 12.04
CA VAL A 69 4.02 16.61 12.68
C VAL A 69 4.03 16.73 14.20
N GLN A 70 4.74 17.71 14.77
CA GLN A 70 4.69 17.98 16.21
C GLN A 70 3.26 18.35 16.64
N TYR A 71 2.60 19.26 15.93
CA TYR A 71 1.22 19.65 16.18
C TYR A 71 0.25 18.44 16.17
N ILE A 72 0.39 17.51 15.21
CA ILE A 72 -0.38 16.26 15.21
C ILE A 72 -0.11 15.43 16.47
N MET A 73 1.13 15.39 16.95
CA MET A 73 1.51 14.60 18.13
C MET A 73 1.07 15.22 19.45
N THR A 74 0.99 16.55 19.56
CA THR A 74 0.81 17.25 20.84
C THR A 74 -0.56 17.91 20.99
N ASP A 75 -1.13 18.47 19.93
CA ASP A 75 -2.28 19.37 20.01
C ASP A 75 -3.54 18.78 19.38
N VAL A 76 -3.41 17.91 18.39
CA VAL A 76 -4.57 17.23 17.77
C VAL A 76 -5.09 16.14 18.69
N ASN A 77 -6.39 16.17 18.99
CA ASN A 77 -7.06 15.12 19.76
C ASN A 77 -6.82 13.74 19.13
N PHE A 78 -6.22 12.83 19.89
CA PHE A 78 -5.79 11.49 19.44
C PHE A 78 -4.80 11.47 18.27
N GLY A 79 -4.20 12.61 17.88
CA GLY A 79 -3.27 12.66 16.76
C GLY A 79 -1.99 11.83 17.00
N TRP A 80 -1.51 11.75 18.25
CA TRP A 80 -0.42 10.84 18.64
C TRP A 80 -0.76 9.37 18.35
N LEU A 81 -2.00 8.96 18.60
CA LEU A 81 -2.47 7.60 18.38
C LEU A 81 -2.56 7.32 16.88
N ILE A 82 -3.17 8.22 16.11
CA ILE A 82 -3.28 8.09 14.64
C ILE A 82 -1.90 7.97 13.99
N ARG A 83 -0.96 8.88 14.32
CA ARG A 83 0.40 8.83 13.78
C ARG A 83 1.15 7.56 14.21
N SER A 84 0.97 7.13 15.46
CA SER A 84 1.62 5.90 15.95
C SER A 84 1.07 4.65 15.27
N ILE A 85 -0.25 4.55 15.09
CA ILE A 85 -0.89 3.47 14.33
C ILE A 85 -0.38 3.46 12.90
N HIS A 86 -0.34 4.62 12.23
CA HIS A 86 0.17 4.71 10.86
C HIS A 86 1.59 4.15 10.74
N ARG A 87 2.50 4.59 11.64
CA ARG A 87 3.89 4.12 11.67
C ARG A 87 4.00 2.61 11.93
N TRP A 88 3.36 2.09 12.97
CA TRP A 88 3.46 0.67 13.33
C TRP A 88 2.79 -0.24 12.31
N SER A 89 1.61 0.15 11.82
CA SER A 89 0.88 -0.60 10.80
C SER A 89 1.64 -0.65 9.47
N ALA A 90 2.45 0.36 9.12
CA ALA A 90 3.26 0.33 7.91
C ALA A 90 4.34 -0.77 8.00
N SER A 91 5.03 -0.88 9.15
CA SER A 91 5.99 -1.96 9.39
C SER A 91 5.32 -3.33 9.43
N MET A 92 4.13 -3.43 10.04
CA MET A 92 3.36 -4.68 10.05
C MET A 92 2.90 -5.07 8.64
N MET A 93 2.49 -4.12 7.80
CA MET A 93 2.11 -4.37 6.41
C MET A 93 3.26 -5.03 5.63
N VAL A 94 4.48 -4.48 5.75
CA VAL A 94 5.67 -5.04 5.09
C VAL A 94 6.00 -6.43 5.65
N LEU A 95 5.93 -6.63 6.97
CA LEU A 95 6.17 -7.94 7.58
C LEU A 95 5.17 -8.98 7.08
N MET A 96 3.87 -8.67 7.10
CA MET A 96 2.82 -9.58 6.64
C MET A 96 2.92 -9.86 5.14
N MET A 97 3.32 -8.87 4.34
CA MET A 97 3.63 -9.05 2.93
C MET A 97 4.78 -10.05 2.74
N ILE A 98 5.89 -9.94 3.48
CA ILE A 98 7.01 -10.88 3.39
C ILE A 98 6.56 -12.30 3.76
N LEU A 99 5.83 -12.45 4.87
CA LEU A 99 5.31 -13.75 5.29
C LEU A 99 4.32 -14.32 4.26
N HIS A 100 3.51 -13.47 3.64
CA HIS A 100 2.60 -13.87 2.57
C HIS A 100 3.37 -14.37 1.33
N VAL A 101 4.43 -13.67 0.92
CA VAL A 101 5.33 -14.11 -0.17
C VAL A 101 5.93 -15.48 0.15
N PHE A 102 6.45 -15.68 1.37
CA PHE A 102 6.95 -16.98 1.80
C PHE A 102 5.88 -18.07 1.73
N ARG A 103 4.67 -17.80 2.23
CA ARG A 103 3.57 -18.77 2.14
C ARG A 103 3.29 -19.14 0.69
N VAL A 104 3.17 -18.16 -0.22
CA VAL A 104 2.88 -18.41 -1.64
C VAL A 104 3.99 -19.24 -2.29
N TYR A 105 5.25 -18.93 -2.00
CA TYR A 105 6.39 -19.67 -2.54
C TYR A 105 6.45 -21.11 -2.02
N LEU A 106 6.37 -21.29 -0.70
CA LEU A 106 6.44 -22.60 -0.05
C LEU A 106 5.25 -23.50 -0.39
N THR A 107 4.10 -22.93 -0.77
CA THR A 107 2.91 -23.68 -1.19
C THR A 107 2.79 -23.83 -2.71
N GLY A 108 3.74 -23.31 -3.49
CA GLY A 108 3.69 -23.39 -4.96
C GLY A 108 2.52 -22.61 -5.59
N GLY A 109 1.93 -21.67 -4.87
CA GLY A 109 0.74 -20.91 -5.32
C GLY A 109 0.99 -19.98 -6.52
N PHE A 110 2.24 -19.81 -6.93
CA PHE A 110 2.66 -19.02 -8.09
C PHE A 110 2.72 -19.81 -9.40
N LYS A 111 2.61 -21.15 -9.36
CA LYS A 111 2.67 -22.02 -10.54
C LYS A 111 1.47 -21.80 -11.47
N ARG A 112 1.58 -22.30 -12.71
CA ARG A 112 0.49 -22.30 -13.71
C ARG A 112 -0.84 -22.73 -13.09
N PRO A 113 -1.96 -22.00 -13.34
CA PRO A 113 -2.12 -20.82 -14.21
C PRO A 113 -2.05 -19.46 -13.46
N ARG A 114 -1.37 -19.38 -12.30
CA ARG A 114 -1.39 -18.23 -11.38
C ARG A 114 -0.17 -17.29 -11.52
N GLU A 115 0.56 -17.37 -12.62
CA GLU A 115 1.79 -16.59 -12.84
C GLU A 115 1.50 -15.08 -12.85
N THR A 116 0.38 -14.65 -13.43
CA THR A 116 -0.01 -13.23 -13.48
C THR A 116 -0.39 -12.68 -12.10
N THR A 117 -0.95 -13.53 -11.24
CA THR A 117 -1.20 -13.21 -9.83
C THR A 117 0.12 -13.00 -9.09
N TRP A 118 1.14 -13.82 -9.35
CA TRP A 118 2.48 -13.62 -8.80
C TRP A 118 3.12 -12.31 -9.28
N VAL A 119 3.08 -12.02 -10.58
CA VAL A 119 3.65 -10.77 -11.14
C VAL A 119 2.99 -9.53 -10.55
N SER A 120 1.65 -9.52 -10.45
CA SER A 120 0.94 -8.41 -9.78
C SER A 120 1.33 -8.29 -8.29
N GLY A 121 1.56 -9.40 -7.60
CA GLY A 121 2.11 -9.42 -6.24
C GLY A 121 3.48 -8.75 -6.12
N VAL A 122 4.39 -9.03 -7.07
CA VAL A 122 5.72 -8.39 -7.12
C VAL A 122 5.59 -6.88 -7.35
N LEU A 123 4.73 -6.45 -8.27
CA LEU A 123 4.48 -5.03 -8.52
C LEU A 123 3.93 -4.31 -7.28
N MET A 124 2.98 -4.92 -6.56
CA MET A 124 2.49 -4.39 -5.29
C MET A 124 3.56 -4.33 -4.21
N ALA A 125 4.49 -5.30 -4.16
CA ALA A 125 5.60 -5.27 -3.22
C ALA A 125 6.54 -4.08 -3.51
N VAL A 126 6.83 -3.80 -4.78
CA VAL A 126 7.60 -2.60 -5.19
C VAL A 126 6.88 -1.31 -4.78
N CYS A 127 5.56 -1.22 -5.01
CA CYS A 127 4.76 -0.09 -4.56
C CYS A 127 4.79 0.06 -3.02
N THR A 128 4.69 -1.04 -2.28
CA THR A 128 4.70 -1.06 -0.80
C THR A 128 6.03 -0.56 -0.23
N VAL A 129 7.16 -0.99 -0.81
CA VAL A 129 8.47 -0.46 -0.40
C VAL A 129 8.60 1.02 -0.78
N SER A 130 8.07 1.42 -1.95
CA SER A 130 8.05 2.82 -2.39
C SER A 130 7.22 3.71 -1.46
N PHE A 131 6.13 3.21 -0.89
CA PHE A 131 5.38 3.90 0.17
C PHE A 131 6.27 4.16 1.39
N GLY A 132 7.01 3.14 1.83
CA GLY A 132 7.97 3.28 2.92
C GLY A 132 8.99 4.37 2.65
N VAL A 133 9.66 4.33 1.50
CA VAL A 133 10.68 5.33 1.12
C VAL A 133 10.11 6.75 1.07
N THR A 134 8.97 6.93 0.40
CA THR A 134 8.37 8.26 0.24
C THR A 134 7.84 8.81 1.55
N GLY A 135 7.14 7.99 2.34
CA GLY A 135 6.53 8.36 3.63
C GLY A 135 7.56 8.63 4.73
N TYR A 136 8.67 7.91 4.74
CA TYR A 136 9.72 8.04 5.78
C TYR A 136 10.34 9.44 5.83
N SER A 137 10.36 10.14 4.70
CA SER A 137 10.94 11.49 4.60
C SER A 137 9.98 12.63 4.93
N LEU A 138 8.67 12.36 5.02
CA LEU A 138 7.64 13.39 5.20
C LEU A 138 7.74 14.16 6.53
N PRO A 139 8.16 13.56 7.66
CA PRO A 139 8.42 14.35 8.88
C PRO A 139 9.53 15.39 8.73
N PHE A 140 10.40 15.23 7.72
CA PHE A 140 11.53 16.12 7.42
C PHE A 140 12.48 16.33 8.63
N ASP A 141 12.64 15.29 9.45
CA ASP A 141 13.65 15.22 10.50
C ASP A 141 15.01 14.75 9.95
N GLN A 142 16.05 14.74 10.79
CA GLN A 142 17.40 14.35 10.36
C GLN A 142 17.43 12.94 9.75
N VAL A 143 16.75 11.99 10.38
CA VAL A 143 16.78 10.59 9.94
C VAL A 143 16.10 10.44 8.57
N GLY A 144 14.90 11.01 8.40
CA GLY A 144 14.18 11.00 7.14
C GLY A 144 14.93 11.73 6.02
N TYR A 145 15.50 12.89 6.32
CA TYR A 145 16.25 13.71 5.35
C TYR A 145 17.51 12.99 4.83
N TRP A 146 18.33 12.43 5.72
CA TRP A 146 19.55 11.73 5.31
C TRP A 146 19.24 10.42 4.59
N ALA A 147 18.22 9.69 5.03
CA ALA A 147 17.76 8.48 4.33
C ALA A 147 17.33 8.79 2.89
N VAL A 148 16.52 9.85 2.68
CA VAL A 148 16.09 10.22 1.33
C VAL A 148 17.25 10.72 0.47
N LYS A 149 18.21 11.44 1.05
CA LYS A 149 19.41 11.90 0.34
C LYS A 149 20.24 10.73 -0.18
N ILE A 150 20.46 9.69 0.64
CA ILE A 150 21.21 8.50 0.24
C ILE A 150 20.43 7.71 -0.82
N VAL A 151 19.16 7.36 -0.58
CA VAL A 151 18.40 6.48 -1.48
C VAL A 151 18.16 7.12 -2.85
N THR A 152 17.92 8.42 -2.91
CA THR A 152 17.74 9.13 -4.19
C THR A 152 19.04 9.37 -4.93
N GLY A 153 20.20 9.15 -4.31
CA GLY A 153 21.51 9.20 -4.96
C GLY A 153 21.90 7.89 -5.65
N VAL A 154 21.28 6.76 -5.26
CA VAL A 154 21.59 5.43 -5.82
C VAL A 154 21.50 5.40 -7.36
N PRO A 155 20.48 5.99 -8.01
CA PRO A 155 20.35 5.94 -9.46
C PRO A 155 21.46 6.68 -10.23
N GLU A 156 22.26 7.54 -9.57
CA GLU A 156 23.35 8.27 -10.23
C GLU A 156 24.38 7.33 -10.86
N ALA A 157 24.55 6.12 -10.30
CA ALA A 157 25.45 5.11 -10.81
C ALA A 157 24.98 4.46 -12.13
N ILE A 158 23.75 4.73 -12.59
CA ILE A 158 23.22 4.18 -13.84
C ILE A 158 23.84 4.92 -15.03
N PRO A 159 24.60 4.24 -15.93
CA PRO A 159 25.25 4.90 -17.05
C PRO A 159 24.26 5.58 -18.00
N GLY A 160 24.61 6.77 -18.49
CA GLY A 160 23.86 7.53 -19.49
C GLY A 160 22.65 8.30 -18.96
N ILE A 161 21.81 7.69 -18.11
CA ILE A 161 20.54 8.28 -17.65
C ILE A 161 20.49 8.58 -16.14
N GLY A 162 21.49 8.17 -15.36
CA GLY A 162 21.46 8.25 -13.89
C GLY A 162 21.26 9.67 -13.35
N SER A 163 22.06 10.64 -13.79
CA SER A 163 21.93 12.04 -13.34
C SER A 163 20.54 12.63 -13.62
N PHE A 164 19.96 12.31 -14.78
CA PHE A 164 18.60 12.72 -15.13
C PHE A 164 17.56 12.12 -14.17
N ILE A 165 17.68 10.83 -13.83
CA ILE A 165 16.77 10.17 -12.88
C ILE A 165 16.85 10.83 -11.51
N VAL A 166 18.06 11.12 -11.02
CA VAL A 166 18.24 11.75 -9.71
C VAL A 166 17.60 13.14 -9.66
N GLU A 167 17.84 13.96 -10.68
CA GLU A 167 17.26 15.30 -10.78
C GLU A 167 15.72 15.23 -10.91
N LEU A 168 15.19 14.26 -11.65
CA LEU A 168 13.76 14.00 -11.75
C LEU A 168 13.15 13.53 -10.42
N LEU A 169 13.84 12.71 -9.63
CA LEU A 169 13.33 12.27 -8.33
C LEU A 169 13.36 13.42 -7.32
N ARG A 170 14.45 14.19 -7.29
CA ARG A 170 14.66 15.26 -6.30
C ARG A 170 13.97 16.57 -6.68
N GLY A 171 13.70 16.82 -7.95
CA GLY A 171 13.23 18.11 -8.44
C GLY A 171 14.28 19.23 -8.30
N GLY A 172 15.56 18.87 -8.39
CA GLY A 172 16.71 19.77 -8.29
C GLY A 172 18.01 19.02 -8.00
N VAL A 173 19.11 19.75 -7.92
CA VAL A 173 20.47 19.19 -7.69
C VAL A 173 20.66 18.52 -6.32
N GLY A 174 19.80 18.83 -5.36
CA GLY A 174 19.84 18.29 -4.00
C GLY A 174 18.46 18.04 -3.43
N VAL A 175 18.42 17.39 -2.26
CA VAL A 175 17.17 17.19 -1.52
C VAL A 175 16.72 18.52 -0.92
N GLY A 176 15.46 18.90 -1.18
CA GLY A 176 14.88 20.14 -0.66
C GLY A 176 13.37 20.20 -0.88
N GLN A 177 12.81 21.42 -0.99
CA GLN A 177 11.37 21.63 -1.16
C GLN A 177 10.78 20.92 -2.38
N GLY A 178 11.52 20.91 -3.51
CA GLY A 178 11.11 20.19 -4.72
C GLY A 178 10.93 18.70 -4.46
N THR A 179 11.84 18.10 -3.69
CA THR A 179 11.80 16.68 -3.32
C THR A 179 10.61 16.40 -2.42
N LEU A 180 10.44 17.20 -1.36
CA LEU A 180 9.35 17.04 -0.40
C LEU A 180 7.98 17.10 -1.08
N THR A 181 7.78 18.07 -1.98
CA THR A 181 6.51 18.23 -2.73
C THR A 181 6.23 17.01 -3.61
N ARG A 182 7.25 16.53 -4.34
CA ARG A 182 7.11 15.34 -5.21
C ARG A 182 6.86 14.09 -4.39
N PHE A 183 7.58 13.90 -3.29
CA PHE A 183 7.43 12.74 -2.41
C PHE A 183 6.07 12.72 -1.73
N TYR A 184 5.56 13.86 -1.30
CA TYR A 184 4.20 13.98 -0.77
C TYR A 184 3.16 13.58 -1.82
N SER A 185 3.26 14.09 -3.06
CA SER A 185 2.37 13.72 -4.16
C SER A 185 2.47 12.23 -4.54
N LEU A 186 3.68 11.69 -4.63
CA LEU A 186 3.91 10.27 -4.86
C LEU A 186 3.27 9.41 -3.76
N HIS A 187 3.46 9.78 -2.50
CA HIS A 187 2.98 9.03 -1.35
C HIS A 187 1.46 9.07 -1.18
N THR A 188 0.84 10.22 -1.42
CA THR A 188 -0.59 10.44 -1.13
C THR A 188 -1.51 10.28 -2.33
N PHE A 189 -0.97 10.31 -3.56
CA PHE A 189 -1.77 10.23 -4.78
C PHE A 189 -1.33 9.10 -5.71
N VAL A 190 -0.09 9.13 -6.20
CA VAL A 190 0.37 8.19 -7.24
C VAL A 190 0.40 6.75 -6.72
N LEU A 191 1.05 6.52 -5.58
CA LEU A 191 1.20 5.18 -5.01
C LEU A 191 -0.13 4.58 -4.53
N PRO A 192 -1.05 5.34 -3.88
CA PRO A 192 -2.40 4.84 -3.57
C PRO A 192 -3.19 4.42 -4.80
N LEU A 193 -3.16 5.23 -5.87
CA LEU A 193 -3.86 4.89 -7.11
C LEU A 193 -3.27 3.63 -7.76
N LEU A 194 -1.95 3.58 -7.96
CA LEU A 194 -1.28 2.44 -8.57
C LEU A 194 -1.51 1.14 -7.78
N THR A 195 -1.36 1.22 -6.45
CA THR A 195 -1.53 0.04 -5.58
C THR A 195 -2.97 -0.44 -5.58
N SER A 196 -3.95 0.47 -5.59
CA SER A 196 -5.38 0.11 -5.68
C SER A 196 -5.71 -0.59 -6.99
N VAL A 197 -5.16 -0.12 -8.12
CA VAL A 197 -5.34 -0.76 -9.44
C VAL A 197 -4.72 -2.16 -9.45
N PHE A 198 -3.47 -2.32 -9.00
CA PHE A 198 -2.83 -3.63 -8.96
C PHE A 198 -3.53 -4.59 -8.01
N MET A 199 -3.98 -4.10 -6.85
CA MET A 199 -4.70 -4.90 -5.86
C MET A 199 -6.06 -5.36 -6.37
N LEU A 200 -6.81 -4.49 -7.06
CA LEU A 200 -8.05 -4.88 -7.72
C LEU A 200 -7.79 -5.99 -8.75
N ALA A 201 -6.80 -5.82 -9.62
CA ALA A 201 -6.43 -6.84 -10.60
C ALA A 201 -6.01 -8.16 -9.91
N HIS A 202 -5.23 -8.08 -8.83
CA HIS A 202 -4.78 -9.22 -8.05
C HIS A 202 -5.97 -10.00 -7.45
N PHE A 203 -6.93 -9.31 -6.83
CA PHE A 203 -8.12 -9.93 -6.25
C PHE A 203 -9.05 -10.52 -7.31
N LEU A 204 -9.22 -9.86 -8.46
CA LEU A 204 -10.01 -10.39 -9.57
C LEU A 204 -9.42 -11.69 -10.11
N MET A 205 -8.08 -11.77 -10.26
CA MET A 205 -7.42 -13.00 -10.69
C MET A 205 -7.56 -14.12 -9.66
N ILE A 206 -7.42 -13.83 -8.37
CA ILE A 206 -7.64 -14.81 -7.29
C ILE A 206 -9.09 -15.30 -7.29
N ARG A 207 -10.07 -14.38 -7.38
CA ARG A 207 -11.50 -14.74 -7.41
C ARG A 207 -11.83 -15.62 -8.61
N LYS A 208 -11.23 -15.34 -9.77
CA LYS A 208 -11.44 -16.09 -11.02
C LYS A 208 -10.80 -17.48 -10.99
N GLN A 209 -9.58 -17.61 -10.48
CA GLN A 209 -8.79 -18.84 -10.55
C GLN A 209 -8.91 -19.74 -9.31
N GLY A 210 -9.41 -19.20 -8.20
CA GLY A 210 -9.47 -19.89 -6.92
C GLY A 210 -8.08 -20.11 -6.28
N ILE A 211 -8.10 -20.59 -5.04
CA ILE A 211 -6.88 -20.90 -4.28
C ILE A 211 -6.13 -22.10 -4.89
N SER A 212 -4.82 -22.17 -4.67
CA SER A 212 -4.00 -23.33 -5.08
C SER A 212 -4.52 -24.64 -4.46
N GLY A 213 -4.25 -25.75 -5.14
CA GLY A 213 -4.55 -27.09 -4.64
C GLY A 213 -3.72 -27.47 -3.41
N PRO A 214 -3.95 -28.67 -2.85
CA PRO A 214 -3.11 -29.20 -1.76
C PRO A 214 -1.64 -29.32 -2.22
N LEU A 215 -0.74 -29.32 -1.23
CA LEU A 215 0.70 -29.55 -1.41
C LEU A 215 0.98 -30.91 -2.06
#